data_AF-A0A1C6MLQ5-F1
#
_entry.id   AF-A0A1C6MLQ5-F1
#
_cell.length_a   1.000
_cell.length_b   1.000
_cell.length_c   1.000
_cell.angle_alpha   90.00
_cell.angle_beta   90.00
_cell.angle_gamma   90.00
#
_symmetry.space_group_name_H-M   'P 1'
#
loop_
_entity.id
_entity.type
_entity.pdbx_description
1 polymer ?
#
loop_
_entity_poly.entity_id
_entity_poly.type
_entity_poly.pdbx_seq_one_letter_code
_entity_poly.pdbx_strand_id
1 'polypeptide(L)'
;MTRLSNLGTAYREHALAEPAYYRVMFEQAVPGFRPSAEALAVAATAFEASTAAVTACIDSGAFRPGDAQEIAKILWAASHGAVSLEIAGHFPRTPPRTATKR
;
A
#
# COMPACT_ATOMS: atom_id res chain seq x y z
N MET A 1 9.57 11.30 5.94
CA MET A 1 9.43 11.02 4.49
C MET A 1 9.95 9.65 4.05
N THR A 2 11.18 9.23 4.38
CA THR A 2 11.76 7.94 3.91
C THR A 2 10.90 6.71 4.23
N ARG A 3 10.43 6.58 5.48
CA ARG A 3 9.57 5.45 5.90
C ARG A 3 8.27 5.36 5.08
N LEU A 4 7.63 6.50 4.83
CA LEU A 4 6.39 6.57 4.05
C LEU A 4 6.62 6.17 2.59
N SER A 5 7.75 6.60 2.00
CA SER A 5 8.13 6.20 0.64
C SER A 5 8.42 4.70 0.55
N ASN A 6 9.14 4.15 1.53
CA ASN A 6 9.42 2.71 1.59
C ASN A 6 8.15 1.87 1.76
N LEU A 7 7.17 2.34 2.53
CA LEU A 7 5.86 1.66 2.64
C LEU A 7 5.14 1.61 1.30
N GLY A 8 5.11 2.71 0.54
CA GLY A 8 4.53 2.74 -0.80
C GLY A 8 5.24 1.79 -1.77
N THR A 9 6.57 1.77 -1.75
CA THR A 9 7.38 0.83 -2.55
C THR A 9 7.08 -0.62 -2.18
N ALA A 10 7.11 -0.96 -0.90
CA ALA A 10 6.85 -2.33 -0.42
C ALA A 10 5.42 -2.79 -0.75
N TYR A 11 4.43 -1.90 -0.64
CA TYR A 11 3.05 -2.18 -1.03
C TYR A 11 2.95 -2.55 -2.51
N ARG A 12 3.56 -1.75 -3.38
CA ARG A 12 3.61 -2.02 -4.84
C ARG A 12 4.36 -3.31 -5.15
N GLU A 13 5.55 -3.50 -4.58
CA GLU A 13 6.38 -4.69 -4.82
C GLU A 13 5.65 -5.98 -4.43
N HIS A 14 5.01 -5.99 -3.26
CA HIS A 14 4.23 -7.14 -2.80
C HIS A 14 3.04 -7.41 -3.74
N ALA A 15 2.29 -6.38 -4.13
CA ALA A 15 1.13 -6.53 -5.02
C ALA A 15 1.51 -7.09 -6.40
N LEU A 16 2.67 -6.72 -6.93
CA LEU A 16 3.17 -7.20 -8.22
C LEU A 16 3.77 -8.61 -8.14
N ALA A 17 4.41 -8.96 -7.02
CA ALA A 17 4.94 -10.30 -6.77
C ALA A 17 3.82 -11.31 -6.50
N GLU A 18 2.77 -10.88 -5.80
CA GLU A 18 1.69 -11.72 -5.28
C GLU A 18 0.29 -11.26 -5.74
N PRO A 19 0.03 -11.15 -7.07
CA PRO A 19 -1.21 -10.58 -7.59
C PRO A 19 -2.45 -11.39 -7.19
N ALA A 20 -2.32 -12.70 -6.95
CA ALA A 20 -3.44 -13.52 -6.48
C ALA A 20 -3.89 -13.12 -5.06
N TYR A 21 -2.95 -12.89 -4.14
CA TYR A 21 -3.26 -12.44 -2.78
C TYR A 21 -3.84 -11.02 -2.80
N TYR A 22 -3.28 -10.13 -3.63
CA TYR A 22 -3.83 -8.78 -3.82
C TYR A 22 -5.30 -8.81 -4.21
N ARG A 23 -5.65 -9.68 -5.16
CA ARG A 23 -7.04 -9.87 -5.62
C ARG A 23 -7.97 -10.43 -4.55
N VAL A 24 -7.49 -11.36 -3.72
CA VAL A 24 -8.26 -11.87 -2.56
C VAL A 24 -8.54 -10.75 -1.57
N MET A 25 -7.55 -9.88 -1.31
CA MET A 25 -7.68 -8.78 -0.34
C MET A 25 -8.62 -7.68 -0.83
N PHE A 26 -8.62 -7.34 -2.13
CA PHE A 26 -9.24 -6.11 -2.62
C PHE A 26 -10.25 -6.27 -3.76
N GLU A 27 -10.18 -7.34 -4.56
CA GLU A 27 -10.97 -7.50 -5.81
C GLU A 27 -12.10 -8.53 -5.70
N GLN A 28 -12.43 -9.01 -4.50
CA GLN A 28 -13.48 -10.02 -4.28
C GLN A 28 -13.30 -11.27 -5.17
N ALA A 29 -12.05 -11.71 -5.35
CA ALA A 29 -11.70 -12.75 -6.33
C ALA A 29 -12.31 -14.14 -6.06
N VAL A 30 -12.80 -14.38 -4.84
CA VAL A 30 -13.44 -15.63 -4.43
C VAL A 30 -14.91 -15.35 -4.13
N PRO A 31 -15.86 -15.86 -4.94
CA PRO A 31 -17.28 -15.68 -4.69
C PRO A 31 -17.69 -16.16 -3.30
N GLY A 32 -18.39 -15.31 -2.56
CA GLY A 32 -18.88 -15.63 -1.21
C GLY A 32 -17.83 -15.63 -0.11
N PHE A 33 -16.54 -15.38 -0.43
CA PHE A 33 -15.52 -15.21 0.60
C PHE A 33 -15.77 -13.95 1.41
N ARG A 34 -15.71 -14.08 2.73
CA ARG A 34 -15.67 -12.95 3.66
C ARG A 34 -14.52 -13.17 4.63
N PRO A 35 -13.63 -12.17 4.83
CA PRO A 35 -12.57 -12.28 5.81
C PRO A 35 -13.18 -12.44 7.21
N SER A 36 -12.52 -13.24 8.05
CA SER A 36 -12.90 -13.36 9.46
C SER A 36 -12.66 -12.05 10.20
N ALA A 37 -13.29 -11.90 11.38
CA ALA A 37 -13.04 -10.75 12.25
C ALA A 37 -11.55 -10.66 12.66
N GLU A 38 -10.91 -11.80 12.89
CA GLU A 38 -9.46 -11.88 13.17
C GLU A 38 -8.62 -11.39 11.99
N ALA A 39 -8.94 -11.81 10.76
CA ALA A 39 -8.23 -11.36 9.56
C ALA A 39 -8.40 -9.84 9.36
N LEU A 40 -9.59 -9.29 9.62
CA LEU A 40 -9.83 -7.85 9.58
C LEU A 40 -9.04 -7.09 10.65
N ALA A 41 -8.94 -7.65 11.86
CA ALA A 41 -8.13 -7.06 12.94
C ALA A 41 -6.65 -7.02 12.56
N VAL A 42 -6.11 -8.12 12.01
CA VAL A 42 -4.73 -8.16 11.50
C VAL A 42 -4.53 -7.15 10.37
N ALA A 43 -5.46 -7.04 9.42
CA ALA A 43 -5.39 -6.05 8.34
C ALA A 43 -5.35 -4.61 8.86
N ALA A 44 -6.10 -4.30 9.94
CA ALA A 44 -6.07 -2.98 10.57
C ALA A 44 -4.67 -2.64 11.11
N THR A 45 -3.97 -3.59 11.73
CA THR A 45 -2.60 -3.37 12.25
C THR A 45 -1.60 -3.01 11.14
N ALA A 46 -1.77 -3.56 9.93
CA ALA A 46 -0.90 -3.21 8.81
C ALA A 46 -1.06 -1.73 8.40
N PHE A 47 -2.28 -1.18 8.57
CA PHE A 47 -2.57 0.21 8.25
C PHE A 47 -1.96 1.19 9.28
N GLU A 48 -1.80 0.78 10.54
CA GLU A 48 -1.20 1.60 11.60
C GLU A 48 0.22 2.07 11.24
N ALA A 49 0.99 1.25 10.53
CA ALA A 49 2.33 1.63 10.06
C ALA A 49 2.29 2.84 9.11
N SER A 50 1.24 2.96 8.28
CA SER A 50 1.03 4.09 7.38
C SER A 50 0.66 5.34 8.16
N THR A 51 -0.28 5.23 9.10
CA THR A 51 -0.66 6.35 9.99
C THR A 51 0.54 6.86 10.77
N ALA A 52 1.34 5.98 11.38
CA ALA A 52 2.54 6.36 12.11
C ALA A 52 3.60 7.04 11.23
N ALA A 53 3.77 6.58 9.98
CA ALA A 53 4.69 7.21 9.04
C ALA A 53 4.22 8.61 8.61
N VAL A 54 2.90 8.82 8.49
CA VAL A 54 2.30 10.12 8.21
C VAL A 54 2.44 11.06 9.42
N THR A 55 2.16 10.60 10.64
CA THR A 55 2.38 11.37 11.88
C THR A 55 3.82 11.89 11.94
N ALA A 56 4.81 11.03 11.70
CA ALA A 56 6.21 11.44 11.66
C ALA A 56 6.52 12.49 10.56
N CYS A 57 5.78 12.48 9.44
CA CYS A 57 5.92 13.50 8.41
C CYS A 57 5.29 14.84 8.83
N ILE A 58 4.19 14.81 9.58
CA ILE A 58 3.58 16.01 10.17
C ILE A 58 4.50 16.61 11.24
N ASP A 59 4.97 15.79 12.18
CA ASP A 59 5.82 16.21 13.30
C ASP A 59 7.15 16.82 12.84
N SER A 60 7.69 16.34 11.71
CA SER A 60 8.90 16.89 11.10
C SER A 60 8.65 18.13 10.23
N GLY A 61 7.40 18.57 10.08
CA GLY A 61 7.01 19.70 9.22
C GLY A 61 7.05 19.41 7.72
N ALA A 62 7.30 18.16 7.31
CA ALA A 62 7.29 17.76 5.92
C ALA A 62 5.87 17.80 5.32
N PHE A 63 4.87 17.47 6.13
CA PHE A 63 3.45 17.61 5.80
C PHE A 63 2.83 18.75 6.60
N ARG A 64 1.77 19.36 6.04
CA ARG A 64 0.95 20.32 6.80
C ARG A 64 0.24 19.60 7.96
N PRO A 65 -0.03 20.29 9.08
CA PRO A 65 -0.86 19.74 10.15
C PRO A 65 -2.23 19.25 9.64
N GLY A 66 -2.70 18.12 10.16
CA GLY A 66 -3.98 17.50 9.77
C GLY A 66 -4.18 16.14 10.44
N ASP A 67 -5.30 15.47 10.13
CA ASP A 67 -5.55 14.10 10.59
C ASP A 67 -4.65 13.11 9.84
N ALA A 68 -3.70 12.51 10.56
CA ALA A 68 -2.77 11.54 10.00
C ALA A 68 -3.48 10.30 9.43
N GLN A 69 -4.61 9.90 10.01
CA GLN A 69 -5.37 8.73 9.55
C GLN A 69 -6.07 9.04 8.22
N GLU A 70 -6.66 10.23 8.07
CA GLU A 70 -7.26 10.67 6.81
C GLU A 70 -6.21 10.80 5.71
N ILE A 71 -5.08 11.45 6.00
CA ILE A 71 -3.96 11.59 5.05
C ILE A 71 -3.43 10.20 4.64
N ALA A 72 -3.26 9.28 5.59
CA ALA A 72 -2.84 7.91 5.29
C ALA A 72 -3.83 7.18 4.38
N LYS A 73 -5.15 7.38 4.58
CA LYS A 73 -6.19 6.78 3.72
C LYS A 73 -6.11 7.32 2.29
N ILE A 74 -5.90 8.62 2.13
CA ILE A 74 -5.76 9.26 0.80
C ILE A 74 -4.52 8.72 0.07
N LEU A 75 -3.38 8.66 0.77
CA LEU A 75 -2.13 8.13 0.20
C LEU A 75 -2.25 6.66 -0.16
N TRP A 76 -2.93 5.87 0.67
CA TRP A 76 -3.21 4.47 0.39
C TRP A 76 -4.15 4.33 -0.81
N ALA A 77 -5.22 5.13 -0.91
CA ALA A 77 -6.14 5.10 -2.05
C ALA A 77 -5.42 5.45 -3.37
N ALA A 78 -4.55 6.46 -3.37
CA ALA A 78 -3.75 6.83 -4.54
C ALA A 78 -2.79 5.70 -4.94
N SER A 79 -2.10 5.11 -3.96
CA SER A 79 -1.18 3.98 -4.19
C SER A 79 -1.93 2.73 -4.68
N HIS A 80 -3.09 2.44 -4.10
CA HIS A 80 -3.96 1.34 -4.46
C HIS A 80 -4.43 1.49 -5.92
N GLY A 81 -4.96 2.64 -6.30
CA GLY A 81 -5.38 2.90 -7.68
C GLY A 81 -4.24 2.75 -8.67
N ALA A 82 -3.06 3.29 -8.36
CA ALA A 82 -1.88 3.16 -9.23
C ALA A 82 -1.45 1.70 -9.42
N VAL A 83 -1.41 0.92 -8.35
CA VAL A 83 -1.04 -0.50 -8.36
C VAL A 83 -2.08 -1.34 -9.10
N SER A 84 -3.38 -1.12 -8.87
CA SER A 84 -4.45 -1.82 -9.59
C SER A 84 -4.39 -1.57 -11.10
N LEU A 85 -4.13 -0.32 -11.51
CA LEU A 85 -3.95 0.03 -12.92
C LEU A 85 -2.71 -0.63 -13.52
N GLU A 86 -1.61 -0.74 -12.77
CA GLU A 86 -0.41 -1.46 -13.21
C GLU A 86 -0.65 -2.97 -13.34
N ILE A 87 -1.34 -3.60 -12.38
CA ILE A 87 -1.71 -5.01 -12.43
C ILE A 87 -2.63 -5.29 -13.63
N ALA A 88 -3.56 -4.38 -13.93
CA ALA A 88 -4.44 -4.45 -15.09
C ALA A 88 -3.75 -4.16 -16.44
N GLY A 89 -2.46 -3.77 -16.43
CA GLY A 89 -1.69 -3.50 -17.65
C GLY A 89 -1.93 -2.12 -18.27
N HIS A 90 -2.58 -1.19 -17.55
CA HIS A 90 -2.77 0.19 -17.99
C HIS A 90 -1.50 1.03 -17.85
N PHE A 91 -0.55 0.61 -17.01
CA PHE A 91 0.78 1.20 -16.89
C PHE A 91 1.86 0.19 -17.29
N PRO A 92 2.98 0.65 -17.89
CA PRO A 92 4.12 -0.21 -18.15
C PRO A 92 4.66 -0.75 -16.82
N ARG A 93 4.84 -2.07 -16.74
CA ARG A 93 5.58 -2.66 -15.62
C ARG A 93 6.99 -2.09 -15.63
N THR A 94 7.35 -1.36 -14.58
CA THR A 94 8.76 -0.96 -14.43
C THR A 94 9.55 -2.25 -14.25
N PRO A 95 10.52 -2.58 -15.14
CA PRO A 95 11.31 -3.79 -14.98
C PRO A 95 12.01 -3.75 -13.61
N PRO A 96 12.18 -4.89 -12.91
CA PRO A 96 12.89 -4.93 -11.66
C PRO A 96 14.24 -4.26 -11.84
N ARG A 97 14.60 -3.35 -10.92
CA ARG A 97 15.87 -2.62 -10.98
C ARG A 97 16.98 -3.66 -10.96
N THR A 98 17.59 -3.94 -12.11
CA THR A 98 18.67 -4.92 -12.23
C THR A 98 19.75 -4.53 -11.23
N ALA A 99 20.00 -5.39 -10.26
CA ALA A 99 21.14 -5.23 -9.37
C ALA A 99 22.39 -5.20 -10.25
N THR A 100 23.08 -4.06 -10.28
CA THR A 100 24.43 -3.97 -10.83
C THR A 100 25.25 -5.08 -10.19
N LYS A 101 25.61 -6.10 -10.96
CA LYS A 101 26.64 -7.05 -10.54
C LYS A 101 27.91 -6.23 -10.32
N ARG A 102 28.42 -6.30 -9.08
CA ARG A 102 29.76 -5.86 -8.75
C ARG A 102 30.79 -6.65 -9.55
#